data_AF-A0A497LY32-F1
#
_entry.id   AF-A0A497LY32-F1
#
_cell.length_a   1.000
_cell.length_b   1.000
_cell.length_c   1.000
_cell.angle_alpha   90.00
_cell.angle_beta   90.00
_cell.angle_gamma   90.00
#
_symmetry.space_group_name_H-M   'P 1'
#
loop_
_entity.id
_entity.type
_entity.pdbx_description
1 polymer ?
#
loop_
_entity_poly.entity_id
_entity_poly.type
_entity_poly.pdbx_seq_one_letter_code
_entity_poly.pdbx_strand_id
1 'polypeptide(L)' 'MIGKVERYLLNQIRERGAIHITLVDPEKVTSAAASKIVSDAIKSGTAAIMIGGSTFVSTSNLDKVIKL' A
#
# COMPACT_ATOMS: atom_id res chain seq x y z
N MET A 1 -16.55 11.54 -11.22
CA MET A 1 -15.84 10.72 -12.23
C MET A 1 -14.90 9.80 -11.47
N ILE A 2 -14.94 8.48 -11.68
CA ILE A 2 -14.09 7.54 -10.92
C ILE A 2 -12.62 7.62 -11.38
N GLY A 3 -11.70 7.67 -10.40
CA GLY A 3 -10.26 7.79 -10.64
C GLY A 3 -9.60 6.51 -11.15
N LYS A 4 -8.33 6.58 -11.58
CA LYS A 4 -7.57 5.41 -12.06
C LYS A 4 -7.44 4.32 -10.98
N VAL A 5 -7.14 4.73 -9.75
CA VAL A 5 -6.97 3.82 -8.59
C VAL A 5 -8.30 3.18 -8.22
N GLU A 6 -9.35 3.97 -8.07
CA GLU A 6 -10.69 3.48 -7.75
C GLU A 6 -11.18 2.46 -8.80
N ARG A 7 -11.00 2.77 -10.09
CA ARG A 7 -11.33 1.85 -11.18
C ARG A 7 -10.55 0.52 -11.09
N TYR A 8 -9.27 0.57 -10.78
CA TYR A 8 -8.45 -0.63 -10.59
C TYR A 8 -8.97 -1.49 -9.44
N LEU A 9 -9.22 -0.89 -8.27
CA LEU A 9 -9.70 -1.60 -7.09
C LEU A 9 -11.07 -2.23 -7.34
N LEU A 10 -12.01 -1.49 -7.95
CA LEU A 10 -13.34 -2.00 -8.31
C LEU A 10 -13.26 -3.17 -9.30
N ASN A 11 -12.35 -3.11 -10.28
CA ASN A 11 -12.15 -4.21 -11.22
C ASN A 11 -11.59 -5.45 -10.49
N GLN A 12 -10.58 -5.29 -9.63
CA GLN A 12 -10.02 -6.41 -8.87
C GLN A 12 -11.03 -7.05 -7.91
N ILE A 13 -11.89 -6.24 -7.26
CA ILE A 13 -12.99 -6.76 -6.43
C ILE A 13 -13.99 -7.54 -7.29
N ARG A 14 -14.35 -7.01 -8.46
CA ARG A 14 -15.28 -7.69 -9.38
C ARG A 14 -14.75 -9.04 -9.86
N GLU A 15 -13.46 -9.14 -10.15
CA GLU A 15 -12.81 -10.36 -10.64
C GLU A 15 -12.58 -11.40 -9.53
N ARG A 16 -12.24 -10.96 -8.31
CA ARG A 16 -11.79 -11.85 -7.22
C ARG A 16 -12.81 -12.03 -6.09
N GLY A 17 -13.94 -11.30 -6.13
CA GLY A 17 -14.95 -11.23 -5.07
C GLY A 17 -14.54 -10.34 -3.89
N ALA A 18 -13.30 -10.49 -3.41
CA ALA A 18 -12.69 -9.64 -2.40
C ALA A 18 -11.20 -9.41 -2.72
N ILE A 19 -10.66 -8.31 -2.22
CA ILE A 19 -9.24 -8.00 -2.33
C ILE A 19 -8.63 -7.76 -0.95
N HIS A 20 -7.39 -8.18 -0.79
CA HIS A 20 -6.56 -7.79 0.33
C HIS A 20 -5.72 -6.57 -0.06
N ILE A 21 -5.62 -5.60 0.85
CA ILE A 21 -4.76 -4.42 0.69
C ILE A 21 -3.91 -4.31 1.95
N THR A 22 -2.60 -4.18 1.77
CA THR A 22 -1.65 -4.09 2.89
C THR A 22 -1.40 -2.64 3.23
N LEU A 23 -1.63 -2.23 4.48
CA LEU A 23 -1.29 -0.90 4.97
C LEU A 23 0.10 -0.92 5.61
N VAL A 24 0.99 -0.04 5.14
CA VAL A 24 2.32 0.20 5.72
C VAL A 24 2.32 1.57 6.37
N ASP A 25 2.51 1.60 7.69
CA ASP A 25 2.64 2.82 8.45
C ASP A 25 4.11 3.29 8.44
N PRO A 26 4.45 4.41 7.76
CA PRO A 26 5.82 4.90 7.66
C PRO A 26 6.42 5.32 9.01
N GLU A 27 5.60 5.58 10.05
CA GLU A 27 6.10 5.92 11.38
C GLU A 27 6.56 4.68 12.17
N LYS A 28 6.13 3.48 11.76
CA LYS A 28 6.38 2.23 12.49
C LYS A 28 7.45 1.35 11.86
N VAL A 29 7.94 1.71 10.68
CA VAL A 29 8.83 0.86 9.89
C VAL A 29 9.99 1.65 9.27
N THR A 30 11.14 1.00 9.14
CA THR A 30 12.27 1.53 8.36
C THR A 30 12.09 1.23 6.87
N SER A 31 12.79 1.95 5.98
CA SER A 31 12.68 1.72 4.52
C SER A 31 13.03 0.28 4.11
N ALA A 32 14.03 -0.34 4.75
CA ALA A 32 14.39 -1.74 4.49
C ALA A 32 13.29 -2.71 4.96
N ALA A 33 12.68 -2.45 6.12
CA ALA A 33 11.56 -3.24 6.61
C ALA A 33 10.33 -3.08 5.71
N ALA A 34 10.02 -1.85 5.27
CA ALA A 34 8.96 -1.58 4.32
C ALA A 34 9.14 -2.36 3.01
N SER A 35 10.35 -2.35 2.44
CA SER A 35 10.66 -3.09 1.21
C SER A 35 10.39 -4.60 1.37
N LYS A 36 10.81 -5.18 2.50
CA LYS A 36 10.56 -6.59 2.81
C LYS A 36 9.06 -6.87 2.95
N ILE A 37 8.34 -6.06 3.72
CA ILE A 37 6.88 -6.19 3.92
C ILE A 37 6.15 -6.12 2.58
N VAL A 38 6.51 -5.16 1.72
CA VAL A 38 5.91 -5.02 0.38
C VAL A 38 6.20 -6.24 -0.49
N SER A 39 7.45 -6.73 -0.50
CA SER A 39 7.82 -7.94 -1.26
C SER A 39 7.01 -9.16 -0.81
N ASP A 40 6.90 -9.37 0.50
CA ASP A 40 6.18 -10.51 1.07
C ASP A 40 4.67 -10.38 0.87
N ALA A 41 4.11 -9.17 0.95
CA ALA A 41 2.71 -8.89 0.69
C ALA A 41 2.32 -9.13 -0.78
N ILE A 42 3.18 -8.74 -1.73
CA ILE A 42 3.00 -9.01 -3.16
C ILE A 42 2.99 -10.53 -3.42
N LYS A 43 3.96 -11.27 -2.86
CA LYS A 43 4.01 -12.74 -2.97
C LYS A 43 2.78 -13.42 -2.36
N SER A 44 2.20 -12.81 -1.32
CA SER A 44 0.99 -13.30 -0.65
C SER A 44 -0.30 -12.90 -1.37
N GLY A 45 -0.23 -12.17 -2.49
CA GLY A 45 -1.39 -11.85 -3.33
C GLY A 45 -2.16 -10.60 -2.92
N THR A 46 -1.55 -9.65 -2.19
CA THR A 46 -2.15 -8.33 -1.96
C THR A 46 -2.42 -7.63 -3.29
N ALA A 47 -3.59 -7.01 -3.43
CA ALA A 47 -3.97 -6.29 -4.66
C ALA A 47 -3.34 -4.89 -4.73
N ALA A 48 -3.10 -4.28 -3.57
CA ALA A 48 -2.46 -2.98 -3.46
C ALA A 48 -1.67 -2.86 -2.16
N ILE A 49 -0.79 -1.86 -2.12
CA ILE A 49 -0.12 -1.37 -0.92
C ILE A 49 -0.65 0.04 -0.64
N MET A 50 -1.12 0.27 0.58
CA MET A 50 -1.46 1.59 1.10
C MET A 50 -0.33 2.06 1.99
N ILE A 51 0.05 3.34 1.87
CA ILE A 51 0.99 3.98 2.77
C ILE A 51 0.23 5.00 3.60
N GLY A 52 0.24 4.85 4.91
CA GLY A 52 -0.49 5.73 5.82
C GLY A 52 -0.50 5.22 7.25
N GLY A 53 -0.75 6.13 8.19
CA GLY A 53 -0.81 5.86 9.62
C GLY A 53 -1.91 6.69 10.29
N SER A 54 -2.04 6.55 11.62
CA SER A 54 -3.00 7.33 12.42
C SER A 54 -2.64 8.81 12.52
N THR A 55 -1.34 9.12 12.41
CA THR A 55 -0.75 10.42 12.68
C THR A 55 -0.19 11.03 11.41
N PHE A 56 -0.28 12.35 11.32
CA PHE A 56 0.01 13.18 10.15
C PHE A 56 1.30 12.72 9.44
N VAL A 57 1.16 12.13 8.24
CA VAL A 57 2.32 11.67 7.47
C VAL A 57 3.05 12.90 6.95
N SER A 58 4.19 13.26 7.54
CA SER A 58 5.05 14.27 6.92
C SER A 58 5.46 13.77 5.53
N THR A 59 5.43 14.65 4.52
CA THR A 59 5.84 14.31 3.15
C THR A 59 7.25 13.71 3.11
N SER A 60 8.13 14.14 4.02
CA SER A 60 9.48 13.60 4.21
C SER A 60 9.53 12.15 4.70
N ASN A 61 8.57 11.70 5.52
CA ASN A 61 8.47 10.31 5.97
C ASN A 61 7.87 9.43 4.88
N LEU A 62 6.93 9.97 4.10
CA LEU A 62 6.37 9.31 2.93
C LEU A 62 7.44 9.06 1.85
N ASP A 63 8.26 10.07 1.54
CA ASP A 63 9.31 9.98 0.53
C ASP A 63 10.37 8.92 0.83
N LYS A 64 10.67 8.69 2.12
CA LYS A 64 11.64 7.65 2.54
C LYS A 64 11.13 6.23 2.30
N VAL A 65 9.81 6.04 2.25
CA VAL A 65 9.18 4.73 2.03
C VAL A 65 8.81 4.53 0.57
N ILE A 66 8.43 5.59 -0.15
CA ILE A 66 8.02 5.52 -1.56
C ILE A 66 9.20 5.44 -2.54
N LYS A 67 10.40 5.94 -2.20
CA LYS A 67 11.59 5.93 -3.09
C LYS A 67 12.28 4.55 -3.24
N LEU A 68 11.56 3.45 -3.00
CA LEU A 68 12.04 2.09 -3.25
C LEU A 68 12.10 1.78 -4.75
#